data_AF-A0A7Z9WN58-F1
#
_entry.id   AF-A0A7Z9WN58-F1
#
_cell.length_a   1.000
_cell.length_b   1.000
_cell.length_c   1.000
_cell.angle_alpha   90.00
_cell.angle_beta   90.00
_cell.angle_gamma   90.00
#
_symmetry.space_group_name_H-M   'P 1'
#
loop_
_entity.id
_entity.type
_entity.pdbx_description
1 polymer ?
#
loop_
_entity_poly.entity_id
_entity_poly.type
_entity_poly.pdbx_seq_one_letter_code
_entity_poly.pdbx_strand_id
1 'polypeptide(L)'
;MEWRNVLIASSAFGLYVICPRMGAMMVQQAKMKGLNLYAIIVLGALISIPLFVILSRILIMFGIGWAILFAAVGDFAAAILLGVIDPKTGVELAIITVFVYIGIRLAPVISSFIL
;
A
#
# COMPACT_ATOMS: atom_id res chain seq x y z
N MET A 1 19.76 -1.72 -23.62
CA MET A 1 18.51 -1.27 -22.95
C MET A 1 17.72 -2.54 -22.66
N GLU A 2 17.81 -3.04 -21.42
CA GLU A 2 17.37 -4.38 -21.04
C GLU A 2 15.83 -4.45 -20.90
N TRP A 3 15.09 -4.29 -22.01
CA TRP A 3 13.61 -4.30 -22.05
C TRP A 3 13.01 -5.53 -21.36
N ARG A 4 13.70 -6.67 -21.44
CA ARG A 4 13.33 -7.89 -20.73
C ARG A 4 13.33 -7.70 -19.21
N ASN A 5 14.33 -7.03 -18.65
CA ASN A 5 14.43 -6.83 -17.20
C ASN A 5 13.37 -5.81 -16.73
N VAL A 6 13.08 -4.79 -17.55
CA VAL A 6 12.01 -3.83 -17.25
C VAL A 6 10.64 -4.52 -17.25
N LEU A 7 10.37 -5.40 -18.21
CA LEU A 7 9.12 -6.18 -18.24
C LEU A 7 8.98 -7.10 -17.02
N ILE A 8 10.06 -7.80 -16.64
CA ILE A 8 10.07 -8.68 -15.46
C ILE A 8 9.89 -7.88 -14.17
N ALA A 9 10.56 -6.73 -14.04
CA ALA A 9 10.41 -5.85 -12.88
C ALA A 9 8.99 -5.27 -12.79
N SER A 10 8.39 -4.91 -13.94
CA SER A 10 7.04 -4.37 -14.00
C SER A 10 5.98 -5.41 -13.65
N SER A 11 6.15 -6.66 -14.08
CA SER A 11 5.26 -7.75 -13.70
C SER A 11 5.40 -8.12 -12.23
N ALA A 12 6.62 -8.13 -11.69
CA ALA A 12 6.86 -8.30 -10.26
C ALA A 12 6.20 -7.19 -9.42
N PHE A 13 6.32 -5.94 -9.86
CA PHE A 13 5.63 -4.81 -9.22
C PHE A 13 4.12 -5.00 -9.20
N GLY A 14 3.53 -5.44 -10.31
CA GLY A 14 2.10 -5.77 -10.38
C GLY A 14 1.68 -6.83 -9.36
N LEU A 15 2.53 -7.84 -9.11
CA LEU A 15 2.28 -8.87 -8.09
C LEU A 15 2.42 -8.31 -6.67
N TYR A 16 3.35 -7.39 -6.41
CA TYR A 16 3.48 -6.74 -5.10
C TYR A 16 2.30 -5.85 -4.74
N VAL A 17 1.61 -5.28 -5.74
CA VAL A 17 0.38 -4.49 -5.53
C VAL A 17 -0.77 -5.37 -5.02
N ILE A 18 -0.75 -6.69 -5.26
CA ILE A 18 -1.75 -7.62 -4.74
C ILE A 18 -1.47 -7.86 -3.25
N CYS A 19 -1.85 -6.91 -2.40
CA CYS A 19 -1.83 -7.10 -0.96
C CYS A 19 -3.26 -7.38 -0.45
N PRO A 20 -3.45 -8.38 0.44
CA PRO A 20 -4.77 -8.78 0.92
C PRO A 20 -5.53 -7.63 1.60
N ARG A 21 -4.80 -6.67 2.19
CA ARG A 21 -5.34 -5.44 2.79
C ARG A 21 -6.10 -4.58 1.77
N MET A 22 -5.48 -4.23 0.63
CA MET A 22 -6.11 -3.36 -0.37
C MET A 22 -7.33 -4.04 -1.00
N GLY A 23 -7.23 -5.34 -1.27
CA GLY A 23 -8.35 -6.13 -1.80
C GLY A 23 -9.56 -6.11 -0.85
N ALA A 24 -9.34 -6.36 0.44
CA ALA A 24 -10.41 -6.36 1.44
C ALA A 24 -11.11 -4.99 1.53
N MET A 25 -10.34 -3.89 1.57
CA MET A 25 -10.91 -2.54 1.65
C MET A 25 -11.72 -2.17 0.40
N MET A 26 -11.22 -2.48 -0.81
CA MET A 26 -11.94 -2.18 -2.05
C MET A 26 -13.27 -2.94 -2.17
N VAL A 27 -13.30 -4.21 -1.74
CA VAL A 27 -14.54 -5.01 -1.73
C VAL A 27 -15.56 -4.44 -0.74
N GLN A 28 -15.12 -4.05 0.46
CA GLN A 28 -15.99 -3.41 1.45
C GLN A 28 -16.52 -2.06 0.94
N GLN A 29 -15.67 -1.23 0.31
CA GLN A 29 -16.07 0.04 -0.30
C GLN A 29 -17.09 -0.14 -1.42
N ALA A 30 -16.85 -1.08 -2.33
CA ALA A 30 -17.77 -1.38 -3.42
C ALA A 30 -19.13 -1.84 -2.89
N LYS A 31 -19.15 -2.65 -1.83
CA LYS A 31 -20.38 -3.12 -1.17
C LYS A 31 -21.13 -2.00 -0.43
N MET A 32 -20.41 -1.14 0.29
CA MET A 32 -20.98 -0.02 1.05
C MET A 32 -21.59 1.07 0.17
N LYS A 33 -20.97 1.36 -0.99
CA LYS A 33 -21.45 2.40 -1.93
C LYS A 33 -22.22 1.87 -3.14
N GLY A 34 -22.41 0.56 -3.26
CA GLY A 34 -23.09 -0.06 -4.40
C GLY A 34 -22.39 0.20 -5.75
N LEU A 35 -21.08 0.41 -5.72
CA LEU A 35 -20.28 0.80 -6.89
C LEU A 35 -19.69 -0.42 -7.60
N ASN A 36 -19.45 -0.28 -8.91
CA ASN A 36 -18.78 -1.33 -9.67
C ASN A 36 -17.32 -1.45 -9.23
N LEU A 37 -16.99 -2.60 -8.63
CA LEU A 37 -15.65 -2.93 -8.11
C LEU A 37 -14.56 -2.79 -9.17
N TYR A 38 -14.83 -3.19 -10.42
CA TYR A 38 -13.84 -3.12 -11.49
C TYR A 38 -13.47 -1.67 -11.84
N ALA A 39 -14.45 -0.76 -11.82
CA ALA A 39 -14.20 0.66 -12.08
C ALA A 39 -13.34 1.29 -10.97
N ILE A 40 -13.58 0.91 -9.71
CA ILE A 40 -12.78 1.37 -8.56
C ILE A 40 -11.33 0.88 -8.69
N ILE A 41 -11.12 -0.39 -9.05
CA ILE A 41 -9.77 -0.96 -9.20
C ILE A 41 -9.01 -0.25 -10.32
N VAL A 42 -9.63 -0.07 -11.49
CA VAL A 42 -8.94 0.51 -12.65
C VAL A 42 -8.61 2.00 -12.41
N LEU A 43 -9.58 2.79 -11.95
CA LEU A 43 -9.36 4.21 -11.68
C LEU A 43 -8.43 4.43 -10.48
N GLY A 44 -8.60 3.63 -9.42
CA GLY A 44 -7.74 3.65 -8.24
C GLY A 44 -6.29 3.29 -8.58
N ALA A 45 -6.08 2.27 -9.42
CA ALA A 45 -4.75 1.91 -9.91
C ALA A 45 -4.11 3.07 -10.69
N LEU A 46 -4.87 3.71 -11.59
CA LEU A 46 -4.37 4.85 -12.36
C LEU A 46 -3.94 6.02 -11.47
N ILE A 47 -4.73 6.33 -10.44
CA ILE A 47 -4.41 7.36 -9.44
C ILE A 47 -3.23 6.93 -8.56
N SER A 48 -3.06 5.64 -8.29
CA SER A 48 -1.99 5.16 -7.42
C SER A 48 -0.59 5.26 -8.04
N ILE A 49 -0.48 5.24 -9.37
CA ILE A 49 0.81 5.33 -10.09
C ILE A 49 1.63 6.56 -9.63
N PRO A 50 1.14 7.80 -9.68
CA PRO A 50 1.89 8.96 -9.20
C PRO A 50 2.19 8.90 -7.70
N LEU A 51 1.30 8.32 -6.88
CA LEU A 51 1.53 8.17 -5.44
C LEU A 51 2.69 7.19 -5.16
N PHE A 52 2.80 6.09 -5.91
CA PHE A 52 3.92 5.15 -5.79
C PHE A 52 5.25 5.78 -6.21
N VAL A 53 5.25 6.66 -7.22
CA VAL A 53 6.44 7.43 -7.61
C VAL A 53 6.87 8.36 -6.48
N ILE A 54 5.93 9.03 -5.81
CA ILE A 54 6.23 9.91 -4.67
C ILE A 54 6.75 9.07 -3.49
N LEU A 55 6.07 7.98 -3.14
CA LEU A 55 6.45 7.09 -2.04
C LEU A 55 7.86 6.51 -2.24
N SER A 56 8.17 6.03 -3.45
CA SER A 56 9.50 5.50 -3.75
C SER A 56 10.59 6.57 -3.66
N ARG A 57 10.31 7.80 -4.11
CA ARG A 57 11.22 8.95 -3.92
C ARG A 57 11.44 9.29 -2.45
N ILE A 58 10.39 9.28 -1.63
CA ILE A 58 10.50 9.51 -0.18
C ILE A 58 11.32 8.39 0.47
N LEU A 59 11.06 7.13 0.10
CA LEU A 59 11.77 5.98 0.64
C LEU A 59 13.27 6.04 0.33
N ILE A 60 13.64 6.44 -0.89
CA ILE A 60 15.05 6.55 -1.31
C ILE A 60 15.74 7.74 -0.65
N MET A 61 15.09 8.91 -0.55
CA MET A 61 15.73 10.13 -0.05
C MET A 61 15.71 10.28 1.46
N PHE A 62 14.60 9.90 2.11
CA PHE A 62 14.36 10.13 3.53
C PHE A 62 14.33 8.83 4.35
N GLY A 63 14.33 7.66 3.68
CA GLY A 63 14.35 6.36 4.33
C GLY A 63 12.98 5.86 4.79
N ILE A 64 13.00 4.72 5.49
CA ILE A 64 11.80 3.93 5.81
C ILE A 64 10.84 4.69 6.74
N GLY A 65 11.35 5.45 7.71
CA GLY A 65 10.51 6.15 8.69
C GLY A 65 9.55 7.16 8.05
N TRP A 66 10.04 7.93 7.07
CA TRP A 66 9.24 8.92 6.34
C TRP A 66 8.28 8.28 5.35
N ALA A 67 8.67 7.15 4.74
CA ALA A 67 7.76 6.38 3.88
C ALA A 67 6.56 5.85 4.68
N ILE A 68 6.78 5.39 5.92
CA ILE A 68 5.70 4.94 6.80
C ILE A 68 4.79 6.10 7.23
N LEU A 69 5.37 7.25 7.57
CA LEU A 69 4.58 8.43 7.90
C LEU A 69 3.71 8.88 6.72
N PHE A 70 4.28 8.92 5.51
CA PHE A 70 3.54 9.27 4.30
C PHE A 70 2.43 8.26 4.00
N ALA A 71 2.70 6.96 4.15
CA ALA A 71 1.69 5.92 4.00
C ALA A 71 0.55 6.06 5.02
N ALA A 72 0.88 6.36 6.29
CA ALA A 72 -0.12 6.58 7.33
C ALA A 72 -1.00 7.82 7.04
N VAL A 73 -0.41 8.90 6.52
CA VAL A 73 -1.18 10.08 6.07
C VAL A 73 -2.09 9.72 4.90
N GLY A 74 -1.61 8.92 3.93
CA GLY A 74 -2.42 8.43 2.82
C GLY A 74 -3.61 7.59 3.27
N ASP A 75 -3.39 6.67 4.21
CA ASP A 75 -4.44 5.84 4.80
C ASP A 75 -5.49 6.69 5.56
N PHE A 76 -5.05 7.75 6.27
CA PHE A 76 -5.95 8.69 6.95
C PHE A 76 -6.76 9.55 5.96
N ALA A 77 -6.10 10.05 4.91
CA ALA A 77 -6.78 10.80 3.84
C ALA A 77 -7.83 9.94 3.12
N ALA A 78 -7.53 8.66 2.88
CA ALA A 78 -8.48 7.70 2.31
C ALA A 78 -9.68 7.49 3.25
N ALA A 79 -9.45 7.32 4.56
CA ALA A 79 -10.53 7.19 5.54
C ALA A 79 -11.47 8.42 5.57
N ILE A 80 -10.90 9.63 5.49
CA ILE A 80 -11.67 10.88 5.38
C ILE A 80 -12.49 10.90 4.08
N LEU A 81 -11.88 10.59 2.93
CA LEU A 81 -12.57 10.58 1.62
C LEU A 81 -13.74 9.59 1.58
N LEU A 82 -13.60 8.47 2.28
CA LEU A 82 -14.65 7.46 2.38
C LEU A 82 -15.77 7.89 3.31
N GLY A 83 -15.56 8.91 4.15
CA GLY A 83 -16.50 9.36 5.17
C GLY A 83 -16.66 8.34 6.31
N VAL A 84 -15.78 7.33 6.36
CA VAL A 84 -15.83 6.22 7.32
C VAL A 84 -14.77 6.50 8.38
N ILE A 85 -15.02 7.51 9.23
CA ILE A 85 -14.29 7.62 10.50
C ILE A 85 -14.98 6.66 11.48
N ASP A 86 -14.92 5.37 11.16
CA ASP A 86 -15.19 4.34 12.15
C ASP A 86 -13.93 4.23 13.03
N PRO A 87 -14.04 4.38 14.36
CA PRO A 87 -12.90 4.25 15.25
C PRO A 87 -12.22 2.88 15.12
N LYS A 88 -12.96 1.85 14.69
CA LYS A 88 -12.44 0.51 14.40
C LYS A 88 -11.43 0.50 13.26
N THR A 89 -11.70 1.21 12.16
CA THR A 89 -10.80 1.30 11.00
C THR A 89 -9.49 1.99 11.36
N GLY A 90 -9.55 3.02 12.22
CA GLY A 90 -8.36 3.69 12.74
C GLY A 90 -7.47 2.76 13.59
N VAL A 91 -8.09 1.93 14.42
CA VAL A 91 -7.37 0.93 15.23
C VAL A 91 -6.75 -0.15 14.34
N GLU A 92 -7.47 -0.66 13.34
CA GLU A 92 -6.94 -1.62 12.36
C GLU A 92 -5.74 -1.03 11.61
N LEU A 93 -5.82 0.22 11.17
CA LEU A 93 -4.70 0.93 10.54
C LEU A 93 -3.49 1.03 11.45
N ALA A 94 -3.68 1.43 12.72
CA ALA A 94 -2.60 1.53 13.69
C ALA A 94 -1.90 0.19 13.92
N ILE A 95 -2.67 -0.90 14.07
CA ILE A 95 -2.13 -2.26 14.26
C ILE A 95 -1.32 -2.67 13.03
N ILE A 96 -1.84 -2.45 11.82
CA ILE A 96 -1.17 -2.80 10.57
C ILE A 96 0.15 -2.02 10.43
N THR A 97 0.16 -0.72 10.74
CA THR A 97 1.38 0.10 10.67
C THR A 97 2.47 -0.43 11.60
N VAL A 98 2.11 -0.84 12.82
CA VAL A 98 3.06 -1.46 13.77
C VAL A 98 3.58 -2.79 13.25
N PHE A 99 2.70 -3.66 12.74
CA PHE A 99 3.10 -4.94 12.15
C PHE A 99 4.05 -4.77 10.95
N VAL A 100 3.76 -3.82 10.05
CA VAL A 100 4.61 -3.53 8.89
C VAL A 100 5.96 -2.97 9.33
N TYR A 101 5.99 -2.06 10.32
CA TYR A 101 7.24 -1.54 10.87
C TYR A 101 8.14 -2.65 11.43
N ILE A 102 7.55 -3.52 12.27
CA ILE A 102 8.24 -4.66 12.87
C ILE A 102 8.70 -5.63 11.78
N GLY A 103 7.83 -5.98 10.83
CA GLY A 103 8.14 -6.88 9.73
C GLY A 103 9.29 -6.38 8.85
N ILE A 104 9.30 -5.10 8.46
CA ILE A 104 10.40 -4.51 7.66
C ILE A 104 11.73 -4.56 8.42
N ARG A 105 11.70 -4.40 9.75
CA ARG A 105 12.93 -4.42 10.56
C ARG A 105 13.42 -5.83 10.86
N LEU A 106 12.51 -6.78 11.05
CA LEU A 106 12.82 -8.19 11.28
C LEU A 106 13.23 -8.93 10.02
N ALA A 107 12.64 -8.61 8.86
CA ALA A 107 12.92 -9.28 7.60
C ALA A 107 14.42 -9.42 7.28
N PRO A 108 15.24 -8.35 7.29
CA PRO A 108 16.67 -8.47 7.01
C PRO A 108 17.42 -9.30 8.07
N VAL A 109 17.04 -9.18 9.35
CA VAL A 109 17.67 -9.89 10.47
C VAL A 109 17.40 -11.39 10.38
N ILE A 110 16.15 -11.77 10.11
CA ILE A 110 15.77 -13.19 9.98
C ILE A 110 16.39 -13.75 8.70
N SER A 111 16.37 -12.99 7.59
CA SER A 111 16.99 -13.46 6.35
C SER A 111 18.48 -13.72 6.52
N SER A 112 19.23 -12.90 7.27
CA SER A 112 20.66 -13.13 7.53
C SER A 112 20.97 -14.31 8.46
N PHE A 113 19.96 -14.82 9.18
CA PHE A 113 20.11 -16.03 10.00
C PHE A 113 19.80 -17.32 9.21
N ILE A 114 19.06 -17.20 8.12
CA ILE A 114 18.60 -18.34 7.30
C ILE A 114 19.45 -18.50 6.04
N LEU A 115 19.93 -17.39 5.47
CA LEU A 115 20.76 -17.29 4.27
C LEU A 115 22.08 -16.60 4.61
#